data_AF-A0A4Q1ZZW8-F1
#
_entry.id   AF-A0A4Q1ZZW8-F1
#
_cell.length_a   1.000
_cell.length_b   1.000
_cell.length_c   1.000
_cell.angle_alpha   90.00
_cell.angle_beta   90.00
_cell.angle_gamma   90.00
#
_symmetry.space_group_name_H-M   'P 1'
#
loop_
_entity.id
_entity.type
_entity.pdbx_description
1 polymer ?
#
loop_
_entity_poly.entity_id
_entity_poly.type
_entity_poly.pdbx_seq_one_letter_code
_entity_poly.pdbx_strand_id
1 'polypeptide(L)'
;MHAFKNLNRIEFMVTHTCSGQCKHCSVSDRLKTTIEDVASIDQLTSALRDVTKHAEIESVMTFGGEPLLRHETVCAVHQTAKELGIKDRHLITNGFFTKDRSTIKKVAQNLATCGITSICVSVDAFHQETIPIELVEYFIQSLLEADFNNIHLHPAWVVNKEHDNPYNKETKRLLRQLAPLQVNESNGNTITLKGNAKKYLSDYYTPSVTDLSVKCGEMKYANSLDDVRFLSIQPNGDIELCKAFKIGNVQTETVKEMLLTYNPMSNENIRLITEHGVQGLVEHAKRMNLTPNFDPSDSMCSICTSLQKTLSC
;
A
#
# COMPACT_ATOMS: atom_id res chain seq x y z
N MET A 1 -17.68 -15.73 -9.63
CA MET A 1 -16.24 -15.45 -9.37
C MET A 1 -15.47 -14.97 -10.61
N HIS A 2 -16.09 -14.52 -11.71
CA HIS A 2 -15.35 -14.10 -12.91
C HIS A 2 -14.33 -12.99 -12.62
N ALA A 3 -14.72 -11.99 -11.81
CA ALA A 3 -13.87 -10.85 -11.49
C ALA A 3 -12.62 -11.18 -10.65
N PHE A 4 -12.59 -12.32 -9.96
CA PHE A 4 -11.45 -12.75 -9.15
C PHE A 4 -10.70 -13.93 -9.75
N LYS A 5 -10.97 -14.28 -11.02
CA LYS A 5 -10.32 -15.42 -11.69
C LYS A 5 -8.80 -15.32 -11.65
N ASN A 6 -8.27 -14.10 -11.74
CA ASN A 6 -6.84 -13.84 -11.76
C ASN A 6 -6.32 -13.19 -10.46
N LEU A 7 -7.10 -13.28 -9.38
CA LEU A 7 -6.65 -12.84 -8.06
C LEU A 7 -5.47 -13.71 -7.61
N ASN A 8 -4.29 -13.11 -7.50
CA ASN A 8 -3.07 -13.83 -7.12
C ASN A 8 -2.29 -13.15 -5.99
N ARG A 9 -2.79 -12.05 -5.44
CA ARG A 9 -2.12 -11.30 -4.38
C ARG A 9 -3.05 -10.76 -3.31
N ILE A 10 -2.58 -10.75 -2.06
CA ILE A 10 -3.25 -10.10 -0.94
C ILE A 10 -2.30 -9.11 -0.28
N GLU A 11 -2.77 -7.90 -0.06
CA GLU A 11 -2.01 -6.84 0.59
C GLU A 11 -2.65 -6.45 1.92
N PHE A 12 -1.89 -6.49 3.00
CA PHE A 12 -2.33 -6.08 4.32
C PHE A 12 -1.79 -4.68 4.62
N MET A 13 -2.69 -3.70 4.70
CA MET A 13 -2.41 -2.45 5.40
C MET A 13 -2.54 -2.74 6.90
N VAL A 14 -1.42 -2.93 7.59
CA VAL A 14 -1.40 -3.45 8.95
C VAL A 14 -1.84 -2.40 9.97
N THR A 15 -1.56 -1.13 9.70
CA THR A 15 -1.93 -0.02 10.55
C THR A 15 -2.06 1.28 9.76
N HIS A 16 -2.81 2.25 10.30
CA HIS A 16 -2.78 3.64 9.86
C HIS A 16 -1.84 4.51 10.72
N THR A 17 -1.19 3.96 11.74
CA THR A 17 -0.19 4.70 12.52
C THR A 17 1.17 4.60 11.87
N CYS A 18 1.89 5.72 11.76
CA CYS A 18 3.25 5.75 11.22
C CYS A 18 4.18 6.51 12.16
N SER A 19 5.42 6.04 12.27
CA SER A 19 6.50 6.74 12.96
C SER A 19 7.07 7.92 12.16
N GLY A 20 6.87 7.92 10.83
CA GLY A 20 7.30 8.99 9.92
C GLY A 20 6.19 9.98 9.58
N GLN A 21 6.59 11.18 9.13
CA GLN A 21 5.68 12.24 8.65
C GLN A 21 6.08 12.71 7.23
N CYS A 22 6.35 11.76 6.35
CA CYS A 22 7.01 12.01 5.07
C CYS A 22 6.20 12.95 4.16
N LYS A 23 6.87 13.93 3.56
CA LYS A 23 6.26 14.87 2.61
C LYS A 23 5.73 14.22 1.33
N HIS A 24 6.19 13.02 0.98
CA HIS A 24 5.70 12.28 -0.19
C HIS A 24 4.57 11.29 0.15
N CYS A 25 4.14 11.18 1.42
CA CYS A 25 3.17 10.17 1.84
C CYS A 25 1.82 10.35 1.12
N SER A 26 1.41 9.32 0.36
CA SER A 26 0.19 9.31 -0.45
C SER A 26 -1.08 9.03 0.36
N VAL A 27 -0.93 8.46 1.55
CA VAL A 27 -2.03 8.05 2.45
C VAL A 27 -2.10 8.88 3.73
N SER A 28 -1.46 10.06 3.75
CA SER A 28 -1.39 10.95 4.93
C SER A 28 -2.74 11.23 5.58
N ASP A 29 -3.81 11.29 4.79
CA ASP A 29 -5.16 11.52 5.32
C ASP A 29 -5.73 10.31 6.06
N ARG A 30 -5.40 9.08 5.64
CA ARG A 30 -5.77 7.84 6.36
C ARG A 30 -5.04 7.74 7.70
N LEU A 31 -3.79 8.25 7.78
CA LEU A 31 -2.98 8.19 9.00
C LEU A 31 -3.51 9.08 10.14
N LYS A 32 -4.39 10.03 9.84
CA LYS A 32 -4.98 10.95 10.83
C LYS A 32 -6.22 10.39 11.51
N THR A 33 -6.71 9.25 11.05
CA THR A 33 -7.94 8.64 11.56
C THR A 33 -7.59 7.54 12.55
N THR A 34 -8.01 7.70 13.81
CA THR A 34 -8.00 6.62 14.79
C THR A 34 -8.95 5.53 14.30
N ILE A 35 -8.49 4.29 14.27
CA ILE A 35 -9.34 3.14 13.96
C ILE A 35 -9.90 2.64 15.28
N GLU A 36 -11.22 2.75 15.45
CA GLU A 36 -11.90 2.30 16.67
C GLU A 36 -12.07 0.77 16.68
N ASP A 37 -12.42 0.17 15.53
CA ASP A 37 -12.70 -1.27 15.40
C ASP A 37 -11.57 -2.03 14.68
N VAL A 38 -10.42 -2.16 15.33
CA VAL A 38 -9.26 -2.89 14.79
C VAL A 38 -9.56 -4.39 14.73
N ALA A 39 -9.42 -5.00 13.54
CA ALA A 39 -9.56 -6.43 13.38
C ALA A 39 -8.45 -7.19 14.11
N SER A 40 -8.81 -8.32 14.72
CA SER A 40 -7.87 -9.18 15.43
C SER A 40 -6.93 -9.90 14.46
N ILE A 41 -5.79 -10.38 14.98
CA ILE A 41 -4.86 -11.22 14.20
C ILE A 41 -5.57 -12.47 13.66
N ASP A 42 -6.45 -13.07 14.46
CA ASP A 42 -7.21 -14.26 14.06
C ASP A 42 -8.18 -13.96 12.92
N GLN A 43 -8.85 -12.80 12.94
CA GLN A 43 -9.73 -12.38 11.84
C GLN A 43 -8.94 -12.16 10.55
N LEU A 44 -7.79 -11.48 10.63
CA LEU A 44 -6.93 -11.21 9.47
C LEU A 44 -6.34 -12.49 8.87
N THR A 45 -5.83 -13.40 9.71
CA THR A 45 -5.26 -14.67 9.26
C THR A 45 -6.33 -15.65 8.78
N SER A 46 -7.52 -15.64 9.37
CA SER A 46 -8.68 -16.41 8.87
C SER A 46 -9.11 -15.91 7.50
N ALA A 47 -9.15 -14.59 7.29
CA ALA A 47 -9.45 -14.02 5.99
C ALA A 47 -8.43 -14.46 4.93
N LEU A 48 -7.14 -14.47 5.25
CA LEU A 48 -6.09 -15.01 4.37
C LEU A 48 -6.37 -16.48 3.99
N ARG A 49 -6.64 -17.33 5.00
CA ARG A 49 -6.98 -18.75 4.77
C ARG A 49 -8.21 -18.89 3.88
N ASP A 50 -9.24 -18.08 4.09
CA ASP A 50 -10.47 -18.14 3.32
C ASP A 50 -10.28 -17.68 1.88
N VAL A 51 -9.52 -16.61 1.62
CA VAL A 51 -9.21 -16.21 0.24
C VAL A 51 -8.50 -17.34 -0.51
N THR A 52 -7.52 -18.01 0.12
CA THR A 52 -6.78 -19.12 -0.52
C THR A 52 -7.62 -20.36 -0.84
N LYS A 53 -8.81 -20.52 -0.24
CA LYS A 53 -9.75 -21.59 -0.62
C LYS A 53 -10.45 -21.29 -1.96
N HIS A 54 -10.36 -20.05 -2.43
CA HIS A 54 -11.14 -19.53 -3.55
C HIS A 54 -10.27 -18.97 -4.69
N ALA A 55 -9.00 -18.69 -4.43
CA ALA A 55 -8.04 -18.21 -5.42
C ALA A 55 -6.64 -18.76 -5.15
N GLU A 56 -5.86 -18.97 -6.21
CA GLU A 56 -4.45 -19.35 -6.10
C GLU A 56 -3.61 -18.11 -5.81
N ILE A 57 -3.32 -17.89 -4.54
CA ILE A 57 -2.54 -16.73 -4.09
C ILE A 57 -1.05 -17.05 -4.20
N GLU A 58 -0.36 -16.26 -5.02
CA GLU A 58 1.08 -16.35 -5.25
C GLU A 58 1.86 -15.43 -4.30
N SER A 59 1.25 -14.30 -3.91
CA SER A 59 1.93 -13.25 -3.15
C SER A 59 1.11 -12.68 -1.98
N VAL A 60 1.76 -12.48 -0.84
CA VAL A 60 1.26 -11.69 0.29
C VAL A 60 2.21 -10.54 0.57
N MET A 61 1.68 -9.34 0.77
CA MET A 61 2.47 -8.17 1.18
C MET A 61 1.89 -7.52 2.43
N THR A 62 2.72 -7.22 3.42
CA THR A 62 2.37 -6.38 4.57
C THR A 62 3.01 -5.00 4.42
N PHE A 63 2.23 -3.95 4.60
CA PHE A 63 2.65 -2.55 4.50
C PHE A 63 1.72 -1.66 5.33
N GLY A 64 1.82 -0.35 5.15
CA GLY A 64 0.84 0.62 5.64
C GLY A 64 1.17 1.16 7.02
N GLY A 65 0.93 2.47 7.18
CA GLY A 65 1.57 3.25 8.24
C GLY A 65 3.05 2.87 8.35
N GLU A 66 3.51 2.60 9.56
CA GLU A 66 4.69 1.77 9.81
C GLU A 66 4.24 0.39 10.33
N PRO A 67 4.31 -0.69 9.52
CA PRO A 67 3.75 -1.98 9.89
C PRO A 67 4.45 -2.63 11.10
N LEU A 68 5.72 -2.32 11.36
CA LEU A 68 6.45 -2.90 12.50
C LEU A 68 6.05 -2.31 13.85
N LEU A 69 5.24 -1.25 13.89
CA LEU A 69 4.50 -0.87 15.11
C LEU A 69 3.50 -1.95 15.54
N ARG A 70 3.15 -2.87 14.63
CA ARG A 70 2.28 -4.03 14.84
C ARG A 70 2.99 -5.30 14.37
N HIS A 71 4.27 -5.45 14.74
CA HIS A 71 5.12 -6.55 14.27
C HIS A 71 4.56 -7.96 14.53
N GLU A 72 3.76 -8.15 15.60
CA GLU A 72 3.08 -9.43 15.88
C GLU A 72 2.05 -9.77 14.80
N THR A 73 1.27 -8.78 14.35
CA THR A 73 0.33 -8.95 13.23
C THR A 73 1.07 -9.26 11.94
N VAL A 74 2.19 -8.56 11.65
CA VAL A 74 3.05 -8.85 10.50
C VAL A 74 3.53 -10.30 10.53
N CYS A 75 4.09 -10.75 11.66
CA CYS A 75 4.61 -12.11 11.79
C CYS A 75 3.51 -13.16 11.64
N ALA A 76 2.33 -12.95 12.24
CA ALA A 76 1.23 -13.91 12.16
C ALA A 76 0.67 -14.06 10.72
N VAL A 77 0.56 -12.95 9.98
CA VAL A 77 0.14 -12.98 8.56
C VAL A 77 1.15 -13.76 7.72
N HIS A 78 2.44 -13.47 7.85
CA HIS A 78 3.48 -14.16 7.06
C HIS A 78 3.67 -15.62 7.45
N GLN A 79 3.51 -15.95 8.73
CA GLN A 79 3.55 -17.33 9.22
C GLN A 79 2.39 -18.13 8.64
N THR A 80 1.18 -17.56 8.64
CA THR A 80 0.01 -18.15 7.99
C THR A 80 0.23 -18.31 6.49
N ALA A 81 0.77 -17.30 5.81
CA ALA A 81 1.06 -17.37 4.38
C ALA A 81 2.08 -18.48 4.04
N LYS A 82 3.10 -18.67 4.89
CA LYS A 82 4.08 -19.76 4.77
C LYS A 82 3.42 -21.13 4.93
N GLU A 83 2.54 -21.31 5.92
CA GLU A 83 1.78 -22.54 6.15
C GLU A 83 0.86 -22.89 4.98
N LEU A 84 0.33 -21.87 4.30
CA LEU A 84 -0.51 -22.03 3.10
C LEU A 84 0.32 -22.25 1.82
N GLY A 85 1.65 -22.23 1.90
CA GLY A 85 2.53 -22.45 0.74
C GLY A 85 2.61 -21.28 -0.24
N ILE A 86 2.13 -20.08 0.13
CA ILE A 86 2.20 -18.87 -0.71
C ILE A 86 3.66 -18.50 -0.87
N LYS A 87 4.18 -18.46 -2.10
CA LYS A 87 5.62 -18.36 -2.37
C LYS A 87 6.21 -17.00 -2.00
N ASP A 88 5.59 -15.91 -2.45
CA ASP A 88 6.12 -14.56 -2.30
C ASP A 88 5.50 -13.88 -1.09
N ARG A 89 6.32 -13.50 -0.11
CA ARG A 89 5.88 -12.96 1.18
C ARG A 89 6.72 -11.73 1.50
N HIS A 90 6.17 -10.54 1.27
CA HIS A 90 6.92 -9.28 1.24
C HIS A 90 6.53 -8.35 2.40
N LEU A 91 7.51 -7.63 2.94
CA LEU A 91 7.30 -6.55 3.90
C LEU A 91 7.85 -5.24 3.32
N ILE A 92 7.06 -4.16 3.38
CA ILE A 92 7.54 -2.79 3.13
C ILE A 92 7.49 -2.03 4.46
N THR A 93 8.62 -1.52 4.92
CA THR A 93 8.76 -0.81 6.21
C THR A 93 9.71 0.38 6.07
N ASN A 94 9.55 1.41 6.91
CA ASN A 94 10.54 2.47 7.05
C ASN A 94 11.69 2.09 8.01
N GLY A 95 11.61 0.92 8.67
CA GLY A 95 12.64 0.38 9.55
C GLY A 95 12.68 0.98 10.96
N PHE A 96 11.76 1.88 11.31
CA PHE A 96 11.77 2.59 12.58
C PHE A 96 10.44 2.46 13.35
N PHE A 97 10.43 1.56 14.33
CA PHE A 97 9.26 1.28 15.18
C PHE A 97 9.55 1.43 16.68
N THR A 98 10.83 1.52 17.07
CA THR A 98 11.27 1.72 18.44
C THR A 98 12.70 2.27 18.46
N LYS A 99 13.09 2.87 19.59
CA LYS A 99 14.49 3.23 19.88
C LYS A 99 15.23 2.16 20.69
N ASP A 100 14.49 1.20 21.26
CA ASP A 100 15.09 0.14 22.06
C ASP A 100 15.76 -0.92 21.17
N ARG A 101 17.08 -0.98 21.24
CA ARG A 101 17.90 -1.91 20.47
C ARG A 101 17.59 -3.38 20.79
N SER A 102 17.20 -3.70 22.03
CA SER A 102 16.86 -5.08 22.39
C SER A 102 15.57 -5.53 21.68
N THR A 103 14.56 -4.65 21.62
CA THR A 103 13.34 -4.86 20.85
C THR A 103 13.63 -4.95 19.35
N ILE A 104 14.52 -4.11 18.80
CA ILE A 104 14.90 -4.17 17.38
C ILE A 104 15.45 -5.56 17.03
N LYS A 105 16.39 -6.07 17.83
CA LYS A 105 16.98 -7.40 17.63
C LYS A 105 15.94 -8.52 17.70
N LYS A 106 15.06 -8.48 18.71
CA LYS A 106 13.98 -9.45 18.87
C LYS A 106 13.04 -9.46 17.66
N VAL A 107 12.65 -8.28 17.18
CA VAL A 107 11.77 -8.16 16.00
C VAL A 107 12.49 -8.67 14.75
N ALA A 108 13.76 -8.34 14.53
CA ALA A 108 14.53 -8.87 13.41
C ALA A 108 14.59 -10.42 13.40
N GLN A 109 14.82 -11.05 14.56
CA GLN A 109 14.79 -12.51 14.71
C GLN A 109 13.40 -13.11 14.40
N ASN A 110 12.34 -12.44 14.85
CA ASN A 110 10.97 -12.88 14.54
C ASN A 110 10.67 -12.76 13.04
N LEU A 111 11.10 -11.68 12.39
CA LEU A 111 10.92 -11.50 10.94
C LEU A 111 11.69 -12.53 10.12
N ALA A 112 12.90 -12.90 10.55
CA ALA A 112 13.71 -13.93 9.90
C ALA A 112 13.07 -15.32 9.96
N THR A 113 12.27 -15.61 10.99
CA THR A 113 11.70 -16.95 11.22
C THR A 113 10.21 -17.08 10.84
N CYS A 114 9.45 -15.98 10.86
CA CYS A 114 8.01 -15.97 10.56
C CYS A 114 7.66 -16.23 9.09
N GLY A 115 8.67 -16.37 8.24
CA GLY A 115 8.49 -16.78 6.86
C GLY A 115 8.49 -15.66 5.85
N ILE A 116 8.76 -14.41 6.20
CA ILE A 116 8.98 -13.37 5.17
C ILE A 116 10.05 -13.84 4.18
N THR A 117 9.88 -13.50 2.90
CA THR A 117 10.84 -13.83 1.83
C THR A 117 11.66 -12.63 1.38
N SER A 118 11.13 -11.41 1.48
CA SER A 118 11.86 -10.19 1.16
C SER A 118 11.37 -9.01 2.00
N ILE A 119 12.30 -8.12 2.35
CA ILE A 119 12.01 -6.88 3.07
C ILE A 119 12.50 -5.70 2.24
N CYS A 120 11.60 -4.79 1.91
CA CYS A 120 11.91 -3.49 1.33
C CYS A 120 11.93 -2.45 2.44
N VAL A 121 13.11 -1.86 2.69
CA VAL A 121 13.29 -0.81 3.69
C VAL A 121 13.32 0.55 2.99
N SER A 122 12.36 1.41 3.30
CA SER A 122 12.27 2.74 2.71
C SER A 122 13.43 3.62 3.18
N VAL A 123 14.29 4.02 2.24
CA VAL A 123 15.44 4.90 2.51
C VAL A 123 15.48 5.99 1.45
N ASP A 124 15.13 7.20 1.86
CA ASP A 124 15.08 8.39 1.02
C ASP A 124 15.06 9.67 1.86
N ALA A 125 15.24 10.79 1.18
CA ALA A 125 15.28 12.10 1.81
C ALA A 125 14.06 12.40 2.68
N PHE A 126 12.88 11.80 2.42
CA PHE A 126 11.65 12.14 3.13
C PHE A 126 11.42 11.31 4.38
N HIS A 127 11.75 10.01 4.34
CA HIS A 127 11.71 9.20 5.56
C HIS A 127 12.72 9.74 6.57
N GLN A 128 13.93 10.05 6.11
CA GLN A 128 15.03 10.50 6.97
C GLN A 128 14.90 11.95 7.46
N GLU A 129 13.90 12.73 7.01
CA GLU A 129 13.53 14.00 7.65
C GLU A 129 13.05 13.80 9.10
N THR A 130 12.48 12.63 9.41
CA THR A 130 11.87 12.34 10.73
C THR A 130 12.39 11.05 11.38
N ILE A 131 13.05 10.19 10.60
CA ILE A 131 13.52 8.89 11.04
C ILE A 131 15.06 8.87 11.08
N PRO A 132 15.67 8.61 12.25
CA PRO A 132 17.13 8.50 12.36
C PRO A 132 17.67 7.33 11.53
N ILE A 133 18.55 7.63 10.59
CA ILE A 133 19.14 6.64 9.68
C ILE A 133 19.96 5.58 10.44
N GLU A 134 20.54 5.94 11.59
CA GLU A 134 21.36 5.05 12.42
C GLU A 134 20.52 3.91 13.03
N LEU A 135 19.24 4.15 13.29
CA LEU A 135 18.32 3.12 13.79
C LEU A 135 17.84 2.20 12.66
N VAL A 136 17.66 2.75 11.46
CA VAL A 136 17.35 1.97 10.25
C VAL A 136 18.55 1.07 9.90
N GLU A 137 19.77 1.61 9.93
CA GLU A 137 21.01 0.86 9.76
C GLU A 137 21.10 -0.28 10.79
N TYR A 138 20.85 0.01 12.06
CA TYR A 138 20.89 -1.01 13.11
C TYR A 138 19.82 -2.10 12.93
N PHE A 139 18.63 -1.74 12.46
CA PHE A 139 17.59 -2.71 12.13
C PHE A 139 18.03 -3.63 10.99
N ILE A 140 18.61 -3.09 9.91
CA ILE A 140 19.13 -3.88 8.80
C ILE A 140 20.26 -4.80 9.27
N GLN A 141 21.21 -4.29 10.06
CA GLN A 141 22.26 -5.11 10.67
C GLN A 141 21.68 -6.24 11.51
N SER A 142 20.63 -5.97 12.29
CA SER A 142 19.98 -6.99 13.12
C SER A 142 19.28 -8.07 12.29
N LEU A 143 18.76 -7.73 11.10
CA LEU A 143 18.22 -8.72 10.15
C LEU A 143 19.34 -9.61 9.58
N LEU A 144 20.47 -9.01 9.20
CA LEU A 144 21.64 -9.74 8.71
C LEU A 144 22.22 -10.67 9.79
N GLU A 145 22.33 -10.19 11.04
CA GLU A 145 22.73 -11.01 12.20
C GLU A 145 21.75 -12.16 12.48
N ALA A 146 20.50 -12.05 12.04
CA ALA A 146 19.48 -13.10 12.12
C ALA A 146 19.40 -13.97 10.85
N ASP A 147 20.44 -13.96 10.02
CA ASP A 147 20.56 -14.71 8.77
C ASP A 147 19.50 -14.36 7.71
N PHE A 148 18.88 -13.18 7.79
CA PHE A 148 17.94 -12.69 6.77
C PHE A 148 18.64 -11.78 5.76
N ASN A 149 18.91 -12.31 4.56
CA ASN A 149 19.73 -11.63 3.55
C ASN A 149 18.95 -10.93 2.43
N ASN A 150 17.68 -11.29 2.20
CA ASN A 150 16.89 -10.74 1.09
C ASN A 150 16.27 -9.38 1.43
N ILE A 151 17.14 -8.39 1.61
CA ILE A 151 16.82 -7.03 2.01
C ILE A 151 17.08 -6.09 0.82
N HIS A 152 16.13 -5.18 0.59
CA HIS A 152 16.24 -4.16 -0.44
C HIS A 152 16.08 -2.76 0.15
N LEU A 153 17.04 -1.88 -0.07
CA LEU A 153 16.84 -0.44 0.12
C LEU A 153 15.87 0.05 -0.97
N HIS A 154 14.82 0.74 -0.55
CA HIS A 154 13.70 1.11 -1.41
C HIS A 154 13.49 2.63 -1.42
N PRO A 155 14.15 3.36 -2.35
CA PRO A 155 14.07 4.80 -2.38
C PRO A 155 12.78 5.34 -3.00
N ALA A 156 12.40 6.56 -2.65
CA ALA A 156 11.41 7.37 -3.35
C ALA A 156 12.08 8.51 -4.13
N TRP A 157 11.75 8.62 -5.43
CA TRP A 157 12.33 9.58 -6.35
C TRP A 157 11.31 10.65 -6.76
N VAL A 158 11.74 11.90 -6.71
CA VAL A 158 10.97 13.03 -7.27
C VAL A 158 11.15 13.02 -8.78
N VAL A 159 10.04 12.93 -9.53
CA VAL A 159 9.96 12.80 -10.99
C VAL A 159 10.58 11.51 -11.57
N ASN A 160 11.86 11.27 -11.34
CA ASN A 160 12.59 10.02 -11.62
C ASN A 160 13.95 10.04 -10.89
N LYS A 161 14.71 8.94 -10.93
CA LYS A 161 16.00 8.81 -10.23
C LYS A 161 17.05 9.79 -10.75
N GLU A 162 16.97 10.16 -12.02
CA GLU A 162 17.94 10.98 -12.74
C GLU A 162 17.67 12.49 -12.55
N HIS A 163 16.44 12.88 -12.21
CA HIS A 163 16.05 14.28 -12.08
C HIS A 163 16.92 15.01 -11.05
N ASP A 164 17.43 16.17 -11.43
CA ASP A 164 18.24 17.01 -10.56
C ASP A 164 17.36 17.81 -9.60
N ASN A 165 17.33 17.42 -8.33
CA ASN A 165 16.65 18.13 -7.26
C ASN A 165 17.32 17.78 -5.90
N PRO A 166 17.16 18.62 -4.87
CA PRO A 166 17.79 18.40 -3.57
C PRO A 166 17.38 17.08 -2.91
N TYR A 167 16.12 16.64 -3.07
CA TYR A 167 15.64 15.39 -2.47
C TYR A 167 16.32 14.16 -3.08
N ASN A 168 16.42 14.07 -4.40
CA ASN A 168 17.09 12.97 -5.08
C ASN A 168 18.60 12.94 -4.77
N LYS A 169 19.24 14.11 -4.64
CA LYS A 169 20.65 14.21 -4.20
C LYS A 169 20.82 13.66 -2.79
N GLU A 170 19.92 14.02 -1.87
CA GLU A 170 19.95 13.53 -0.50
C GLU A 170 19.63 12.04 -0.40
N THR A 171 18.63 11.53 -1.12
CA THR A 171 18.36 10.09 -1.23
C THR A 171 19.60 9.32 -1.70
N LYS A 172 20.30 9.80 -2.74
CA LYS A 172 21.56 9.18 -3.20
C LYS A 172 22.66 9.21 -2.13
N ARG A 173 22.74 10.27 -1.31
CA ARG A 173 23.69 10.36 -0.20
C ARG A 173 23.37 9.33 0.89
N LEU A 174 22.11 9.20 1.27
CA LEU A 174 21.63 8.25 2.27
C LEU A 174 21.87 6.79 1.85
N LEU A 175 21.59 6.46 0.58
CA LEU A 175 21.88 5.12 0.04
C LEU A 175 23.39 4.79 0.11
N ARG A 176 24.26 5.75 -0.27
CA ARG A 176 25.73 5.57 -0.14
C ARG A 176 26.18 5.37 1.30
N GLN A 177 25.50 5.99 2.27
CA GLN A 177 25.81 5.81 3.69
C GLN A 177 25.55 4.36 4.13
N LEU A 178 24.53 3.70 3.58
CA LEU A 178 24.20 2.31 3.90
C LEU A 178 24.88 1.27 3.00
N ALA A 179 25.60 1.70 1.95
CA ALA A 179 26.32 0.82 1.04
C ALA A 179 27.27 -0.20 1.73
N PRO A 180 27.94 0.12 2.86
CA PRO A 180 28.76 -0.86 3.59
C PRO A 180 27.99 -2.09 4.11
N LEU A 181 26.66 -2.03 4.24
CA LEU A 181 25.83 -3.17 4.64
C LEU A 181 25.70 -4.24 3.55
N GLN A 182 26.07 -3.93 2.30
CA GLN A 182 26.04 -4.86 1.15
C GLN A 182 24.66 -5.49 0.87
N VAL A 183 23.58 -4.78 1.22
CA VAL A 183 22.21 -5.15 0.85
C VAL A 183 21.85 -4.61 -0.54
N ASN A 184 20.84 -5.19 -1.18
CA ASN A 184 20.45 -4.78 -2.53
C ASN A 184 19.79 -3.40 -2.54
N GLU A 185 19.98 -2.62 -3.61
CA GLU A 185 19.18 -1.44 -3.90
C GLU A 185 18.11 -1.79 -4.94
N SER A 186 16.85 -1.53 -4.64
CA SER A 186 15.78 -1.63 -5.63
C SER A 186 15.70 -0.37 -6.50
N ASN A 187 14.95 -0.42 -7.60
CA ASN A 187 14.68 0.77 -8.41
C ASN A 187 13.88 1.85 -7.65
N GLY A 188 13.23 1.49 -6.54
CA GLY A 188 12.39 2.40 -5.76
C GLY A 188 11.09 2.77 -6.46
N ASN A 189 10.47 3.83 -5.97
CA ASN A 189 9.22 4.38 -6.50
C ASN A 189 9.43 5.79 -7.04
N THR A 190 8.85 6.06 -8.20
CA THR A 190 8.59 7.44 -8.63
C THR A 190 7.39 7.97 -7.86
N ILE A 191 7.56 9.10 -7.19
CA ILE A 191 6.50 9.73 -6.41
C ILE A 191 5.40 10.24 -7.35
N THR A 192 4.16 9.83 -7.07
CA THR A 192 2.98 10.43 -7.70
C THR A 192 2.49 11.60 -6.86
N LEU A 193 2.03 12.70 -7.48
CA LEU A 193 1.45 13.84 -6.78
C LEU A 193 0.08 13.51 -6.17
N LYS A 194 0.10 12.88 -5.00
CA LYS A 194 -1.07 12.53 -4.17
C LYS A 194 -0.78 12.83 -2.70
N GLY A 195 -1.82 13.11 -1.91
CA GLY A 195 -1.68 13.34 -0.47
C GLY A 195 -0.70 14.48 -0.16
N ASN A 196 0.27 14.23 0.72
CA ASN A 196 1.29 15.22 1.07
C ASN A 196 2.17 15.60 -0.12
N ALA A 197 2.43 14.69 -1.08
CA ALA A 197 3.30 14.98 -2.22
C ALA A 197 2.78 16.16 -3.06
N LYS A 198 1.45 16.24 -3.24
CA LYS A 198 0.82 17.38 -3.94
C LYS A 198 1.05 18.70 -3.19
N LYS A 199 1.10 18.70 -1.87
CA LYS A 199 1.27 19.92 -1.06
C LYS A 199 2.70 20.42 -1.07
N TYR A 200 3.68 19.51 -1.05
CA TYR A 200 5.08 19.86 -0.81
C TYR A 200 6.00 19.70 -2.02
N LEU A 201 5.58 18.98 -3.07
CA LEU A 201 6.44 18.61 -4.18
C LEU A 201 5.92 19.06 -5.55
N SER A 202 4.75 19.71 -5.63
CA SER A 202 4.16 20.10 -6.93
C SER A 202 5.07 20.97 -7.79
N ASP A 203 5.89 21.83 -7.18
CA ASP A 203 6.82 22.72 -7.90
C ASP A 203 7.89 21.98 -8.72
N TYR A 204 8.11 20.69 -8.45
CA TYR A 204 9.06 19.85 -9.22
C TYR A 204 8.44 19.17 -10.43
N TYR A 205 7.12 19.21 -10.59
CA TYR A 205 6.42 18.52 -11.66
C TYR A 205 5.86 19.52 -12.64
N THR A 206 5.83 19.12 -13.91
CA THR A 206 5.12 19.90 -14.93
C THR A 206 3.62 19.85 -14.64
N PRO A 207 2.92 20.99 -14.58
CA PRO A 207 1.47 21.00 -14.48
C PRO A 207 0.86 20.21 -15.64
N SER A 208 0.02 19.24 -15.30
CA SER A 208 -0.70 18.42 -16.26
C SER A 208 -2.16 18.31 -15.86
N VAL A 209 -3.05 18.30 -16.83
CA VAL A 209 -4.45 17.92 -16.61
C VAL A 209 -4.51 16.39 -16.56
N THR A 210 -5.13 15.85 -15.53
CA THR A 210 -5.33 14.41 -15.43
C THR A 210 -6.25 13.93 -16.55
N ASP A 211 -5.76 12.99 -17.37
CA ASP A 211 -6.58 12.29 -18.34
C ASP A 211 -7.57 11.38 -17.61
N LEU A 212 -8.86 11.69 -17.69
CA LEU A 212 -9.94 10.98 -16.99
C LEU A 212 -10.41 9.73 -17.73
N SER A 213 -9.94 9.50 -18.97
CA SER A 213 -10.34 8.37 -19.79
C SER A 213 -9.54 7.09 -19.50
N VAL A 214 -8.36 7.21 -18.88
CA VAL A 214 -7.54 6.05 -18.46
C VAL A 214 -8.35 5.18 -17.49
N LYS A 215 -8.31 3.87 -17.70
CA LYS A 215 -9.13 2.92 -16.95
C LYS A 215 -8.41 2.38 -15.72
N CYS A 216 -9.21 1.89 -14.76
CA CYS A 216 -8.70 1.06 -13.68
C CYS A 216 -7.97 -0.16 -14.26
N GLY A 217 -6.76 -0.45 -13.76
CA GLY A 217 -5.89 -1.53 -14.27
C GLY A 217 -4.83 -1.10 -15.28
N GLU A 218 -5.01 0.04 -15.97
CA GLU A 218 -3.99 0.61 -16.86
C GLU A 218 -2.95 1.43 -16.08
N MET A 219 -3.33 1.88 -14.88
CA MET A 219 -2.46 2.62 -13.97
C MET A 219 -1.58 1.68 -13.13
N LYS A 220 -0.36 2.14 -12.84
CA LYS A 220 0.54 1.44 -11.91
C LYS A 220 -0.14 1.26 -10.54
N TYR A 221 -0.09 0.04 -10.02
CA TYR A 221 -0.68 -0.36 -8.73
C TYR A 221 -2.21 -0.24 -8.64
N ALA A 222 -2.93 -0.19 -9.77
CA ALA A 222 -4.38 -0.26 -9.78
C ALA A 222 -4.86 -1.64 -10.25
N ASN A 223 -5.92 -2.15 -9.65
CA ASN A 223 -6.69 -3.27 -10.19
C ASN A 223 -7.59 -2.80 -11.32
N SER A 224 -7.92 -3.68 -12.27
CA SER A 224 -9.21 -3.58 -12.95
C SER A 224 -10.30 -4.02 -11.98
N LEU A 225 -11.49 -3.41 -12.07
CA LEU A 225 -12.61 -3.76 -11.20
C LEU A 225 -13.36 -5.02 -11.68
N ASP A 226 -13.15 -5.45 -12.92
CA ASP A 226 -13.71 -6.68 -13.51
C ASP A 226 -12.68 -7.79 -13.75
N ASP A 227 -11.39 -7.51 -13.49
CA ASP A 227 -10.27 -8.45 -13.46
C ASP A 227 -9.34 -8.09 -12.29
N VAL A 228 -9.77 -8.42 -11.08
CA VAL A 228 -9.07 -8.09 -9.83
C VAL A 228 -7.87 -9.02 -9.66
N ARG A 229 -6.68 -8.42 -9.53
CA ARG A 229 -5.40 -9.13 -9.35
C ARG A 229 -4.94 -9.17 -7.90
N PHE A 230 -5.31 -8.16 -7.11
CA PHE A 230 -5.01 -8.12 -5.69
C PHE A 230 -6.18 -7.60 -4.85
N LEU A 231 -6.25 -8.03 -3.60
CA LEU A 231 -7.14 -7.45 -2.58
C LEU A 231 -6.33 -6.75 -1.51
N SER A 232 -6.86 -5.66 -0.96
CA SER A 232 -6.24 -5.00 0.19
C SER A 232 -7.10 -5.17 1.44
N ILE A 233 -6.55 -5.80 2.48
CA ILE A 233 -7.18 -5.95 3.79
C ILE A 233 -6.68 -4.82 4.70
N GLN A 234 -7.61 -4.00 5.18
CA GLN A 234 -7.33 -2.83 6.03
C GLN A 234 -7.26 -3.23 7.52
N PRO A 235 -6.71 -2.36 8.40
CA PRO A 235 -6.56 -2.71 9.82
C PRO A 235 -7.90 -2.87 10.57
N ASN A 236 -8.98 -2.28 10.05
CA ASN A 236 -10.35 -2.47 10.57
C ASN A 236 -11.07 -3.69 9.97
N GLY A 237 -10.37 -4.50 9.17
CA GLY A 237 -10.94 -5.68 8.54
C GLY A 237 -11.69 -5.42 7.22
N ASP A 238 -11.72 -4.19 6.71
CA ASP A 238 -12.30 -3.94 5.39
C ASP A 238 -11.48 -4.65 4.30
N ILE A 239 -12.16 -5.32 3.37
CA ILE A 239 -11.56 -5.81 2.13
C ILE A 239 -11.88 -4.79 1.03
N GLU A 240 -10.82 -4.17 0.50
CA GLU A 240 -10.88 -3.13 -0.53
C GLU A 240 -10.28 -3.63 -1.86
N LEU A 241 -10.90 -3.27 -2.98
CA LEU A 241 -10.31 -3.39 -4.33
C LEU A 241 -9.37 -2.21 -4.61
N CYS A 242 -9.75 -1.06 -4.07
CA CYS A 242 -8.98 0.17 -4.01
C CYS A 242 -9.62 1.09 -2.96
N LYS A 243 -9.01 2.25 -2.69
CA LYS A 243 -9.48 3.24 -1.71
C LYS A 243 -10.96 3.67 -1.88
N ALA A 244 -11.51 3.57 -3.10
CA ALA A 244 -12.89 3.97 -3.39
C ALA A 244 -13.90 2.81 -3.27
N PHE A 245 -13.46 1.55 -3.31
CA PHE A 245 -14.34 0.39 -3.43
C PHE A 245 -14.00 -0.67 -2.39
N LYS A 246 -14.87 -0.77 -1.39
CA LYS A 246 -14.92 -1.85 -0.39
C LYS A 246 -15.90 -2.92 -0.86
N ILE A 247 -15.55 -4.20 -0.66
CA ILE A 247 -16.43 -5.34 -0.99
C ILE A 247 -17.03 -6.02 0.24
N GLY A 248 -16.53 -5.73 1.44
CA GLY A 248 -17.07 -6.26 2.70
C GLY A 248 -16.11 -6.03 3.86
N ASN A 249 -16.46 -6.55 5.04
CA ASN A 249 -15.62 -6.51 6.24
C ASN A 249 -15.52 -7.89 6.91
N VAL A 250 -14.29 -8.35 7.21
CA VAL A 250 -14.02 -9.70 7.75
C VAL A 250 -14.56 -9.91 9.18
N GLN A 251 -14.95 -8.83 9.86
CA GLN A 251 -15.55 -8.91 11.18
C GLN A 251 -17.06 -9.21 11.11
N THR A 252 -17.71 -8.95 9.98
CA THR A 252 -19.17 -9.04 9.84
C THR A 252 -19.66 -10.03 8.79
N GLU A 253 -18.82 -10.37 7.81
CA GLU A 253 -19.20 -11.20 6.67
C GLU A 253 -18.10 -12.24 6.37
N THR A 254 -18.44 -13.33 5.68
CA THR A 254 -17.44 -14.30 5.25
C THR A 254 -16.76 -13.83 3.96
N VAL A 255 -15.45 -14.10 3.82
CA VAL A 255 -14.72 -13.80 2.58
C VAL A 255 -15.37 -14.47 1.37
N LYS A 256 -15.85 -15.71 1.54
CA LYS A 256 -16.56 -16.45 0.50
C LYS A 256 -17.75 -15.65 -0.04
N GLU A 257 -18.58 -15.11 0.85
CA GLU A 257 -19.74 -14.31 0.45
C GLU A 257 -19.31 -13.07 -0.32
N MET A 258 -18.34 -12.30 0.21
CA MET A 258 -17.82 -11.10 -0.46
C MET A 258 -17.33 -11.39 -1.89
N LEU A 259 -16.59 -12.49 -2.08
CA LEU A 259 -16.05 -12.87 -3.39
C LEU A 259 -17.13 -13.40 -4.36
N LEU A 260 -18.19 -14.01 -3.84
CA LEU A 260 -19.27 -14.58 -4.66
C LEU A 260 -20.31 -13.53 -5.06
N THR A 261 -20.62 -12.58 -4.17
CA THR A 261 -21.65 -11.57 -4.39
C THR A 261 -21.14 -10.36 -5.18
N TYR A 262 -19.83 -10.12 -5.17
CA TYR A 262 -19.24 -9.04 -5.96
C TYR A 262 -19.50 -9.24 -7.45
N ASN A 263 -20.22 -8.28 -8.04
CA ASN A 263 -20.49 -8.18 -9.46
C ASN A 263 -20.24 -6.74 -9.92
N PRO A 264 -19.20 -6.47 -10.72
CA PRO A 264 -18.91 -5.11 -11.18
C PRO A 264 -20.04 -4.52 -12.04
N MET A 265 -20.84 -5.36 -12.71
CA MET A 265 -21.91 -4.91 -13.60
C MET A 265 -23.20 -4.55 -12.87
N SER A 266 -23.39 -5.00 -11.63
CA SER A 266 -24.58 -4.65 -10.83
C SER A 266 -24.46 -3.29 -10.13
N ASN A 267 -23.28 -2.70 -10.09
CA ASN A 267 -23.05 -1.37 -9.54
C ASN A 267 -22.76 -0.40 -10.70
N GLU A 268 -23.65 0.57 -10.91
CA GLU A 268 -23.55 1.51 -12.04
C GLU A 268 -22.22 2.28 -12.04
N ASN A 269 -21.77 2.72 -10.87
CA ASN A 269 -20.52 3.45 -10.72
C ASN A 269 -19.31 2.60 -11.10
N ILE A 270 -19.26 1.35 -10.63
CA ILE A 270 -18.18 0.42 -10.99
C ILE A 270 -18.20 0.15 -12.49
N ARG A 271 -19.37 -0.14 -13.06
CA ARG A 271 -19.52 -0.37 -14.51
C ARG A 271 -19.00 0.83 -15.33
N LEU A 272 -19.42 2.05 -14.98
CA LEU A 272 -19.00 3.27 -15.69
C LEU A 272 -17.49 3.47 -15.66
N ILE A 273 -16.83 3.18 -14.53
CA ILE A 273 -15.37 3.30 -14.41
C ILE A 273 -14.66 2.24 -15.25
N THR A 274 -15.15 1.01 -15.23
CA THR A 274 -14.59 -0.08 -16.04
C THR A 274 -14.72 0.21 -17.54
N GLU A 275 -15.87 0.74 -17.97
CA GLU A 275 -16.16 0.98 -19.39
C GLU A 275 -15.52 2.29 -19.92
N HIS A 276 -15.52 3.35 -19.11
CA HIS A 276 -15.23 4.72 -19.55
C HIS A 276 -14.23 5.49 -18.67
N GLY A 277 -13.60 4.83 -17.69
CA GLY A 277 -12.72 5.49 -16.74
C GLY A 277 -13.47 6.46 -15.82
N VAL A 278 -12.73 7.36 -15.16
CA VAL A 278 -13.33 8.36 -14.25
C VAL A 278 -14.22 9.34 -15.00
N GLN A 279 -14.00 9.55 -16.30
CA GLN A 279 -14.88 10.33 -17.15
C GLN A 279 -16.34 9.84 -17.10
N GLY A 280 -16.56 8.53 -17.07
CA GLY A 280 -17.91 7.95 -16.95
C GLY A 280 -18.65 8.41 -15.69
N LEU A 281 -17.94 8.53 -14.55
CA LEU A 281 -18.52 9.07 -13.31
C LEU A 281 -18.83 10.56 -13.42
N VAL A 282 -17.96 11.34 -14.05
CA VAL A 282 -18.17 12.78 -14.24
C VAL A 282 -19.43 13.04 -15.07
N GLU A 283 -19.62 12.28 -16.15
CA GLU A 283 -20.81 12.39 -16.99
C GLU A 283 -22.07 11.92 -16.27
N HIS A 284 -21.99 10.85 -15.48
CA HIS A 284 -23.11 10.37 -14.67
C HIS A 284 -23.52 11.40 -13.60
N ALA A 285 -22.56 12.00 -12.87
CA ALA A 285 -22.85 13.07 -11.94
C ALA A 285 -23.55 14.27 -12.60
N LYS A 286 -23.11 14.68 -13.79
CA LYS A 286 -23.78 15.74 -14.56
C LYS A 286 -25.22 15.35 -14.95
N ARG A 287 -25.47 14.11 -15.35
CA ARG A 287 -26.83 13.61 -15.64
C ARG A 287 -27.74 13.64 -14.41
N MET A 288 -27.18 13.49 -13.21
CA MET A 288 -27.89 13.64 -11.94
C MET A 288 -28.08 15.09 -11.48
N ASN A 289 -27.71 16.09 -12.31
CA ASN A 289 -27.67 17.51 -11.95
C ASN A 289 -26.75 17.82 -10.76
N LEU A 290 -25.79 16.94 -10.47
CA LEU A 290 -24.73 17.20 -9.51
C LEU A 290 -23.60 17.94 -10.22
N THR A 291 -22.97 18.89 -9.53
CA THR A 291 -21.79 19.59 -10.06
C THR A 291 -20.54 18.88 -9.56
N PRO A 292 -19.79 18.17 -10.42
CA PRO A 292 -18.52 17.56 -10.03
C PRO A 292 -17.55 18.64 -9.54
N ASN A 293 -17.11 18.54 -8.29
CA ASN A 293 -16.13 19.46 -7.73
C ASN A 293 -14.82 18.71 -7.44
N PHE A 294 -13.84 18.91 -8.30
CA PHE A 294 -12.50 18.36 -8.14
C PHE A 294 -11.47 19.25 -8.84
N ASP A 295 -10.23 19.20 -8.37
CA ASP A 295 -9.11 19.88 -9.02
C ASP A 295 -8.64 19.03 -10.22
N PRO A 296 -8.59 19.58 -11.46
CA PRO A 296 -8.12 18.83 -12.64
C PRO A 296 -6.66 18.34 -12.55
N SER A 297 -5.86 18.90 -11.64
CA SER A 297 -4.50 18.44 -11.33
C SER A 297 -4.46 17.32 -10.28
N ASP A 298 -5.60 16.99 -9.65
CA ASP A 298 -5.67 15.83 -8.76
C ASP A 298 -5.47 14.54 -9.53
N SER A 299 -4.84 13.57 -8.87
CA SER A 299 -4.75 12.26 -9.45
C SER A 299 -6.13 11.63 -9.69
N MET A 300 -6.21 10.80 -10.73
CA MET A 300 -7.43 10.08 -11.09
C MET A 300 -8.10 9.38 -9.90
N CYS A 301 -7.33 8.66 -9.06
CA CYS A 301 -7.89 7.96 -7.90
C CYS A 301 -8.51 8.94 -6.88
N SER A 302 -7.90 10.11 -6.68
CA SER A 302 -8.42 11.14 -5.78
C SER A 302 -9.75 11.69 -6.30
N ILE A 303 -9.81 12.01 -7.59
CA ILE A 303 -11.02 12.47 -8.27
C ILE A 303 -12.12 11.40 -8.16
N CYS A 304 -11.80 10.14 -8.47
CA CYS A 304 -12.72 9.02 -8.35
C CYS A 304 -13.27 8.87 -6.94
N THR A 305 -12.43 8.90 -5.90
CA THR A 305 -12.89 8.80 -4.50
C THR A 305 -13.81 9.96 -4.11
N SER A 306 -13.52 11.19 -4.58
CA SER A 306 -14.40 12.34 -4.34
C SER A 306 -15.77 12.15 -4.99
N LEU A 307 -15.79 11.79 -6.27
CA LEU A 307 -17.03 11.56 -7.02
C LEU A 307 -17.85 10.40 -6.46
N GLN A 308 -17.21 9.30 -6.06
CA GLN A 308 -17.92 8.18 -5.43
C GLN A 308 -18.64 8.60 -4.17
N LYS A 309 -18.02 9.44 -3.33
CA LYS A 309 -18.69 9.97 -2.13
C LYS A 309 -19.90 10.81 -2.49
N THR A 310 -19.78 11.69 -3.49
CA THR A 310 -20.89 12.53 -3.95
C THR A 310 -22.04 11.72 -4.56
N LEU A 311 -21.73 10.66 -5.30
CA LEU A 311 -22.72 9.82 -5.97
C LEU A 311 -23.37 8.75 -5.07
N SER A 312 -22.79 8.51 -3.89
CA SER A 312 -23.30 7.53 -2.91
C SER A 312 -24.10 8.18 -1.78
N CYS A 313 -24.27 9.50 -1.80
CA CYS A 313 -25.11 10.29 -0.90
C CYS A 313 -26.46 10.60 -1.56
#